data_AF-A0A958M110-F1
#
_entry.id   AF-A0A958M110-F1
#
_cell.length_a   1.000
_cell.length_b   1.000
_cell.length_c   1.000
_cell.angle_alpha   90.00
_cell.angle_beta   90.00
_cell.angle_gamma   90.00
#
_symmetry.space_group_name_H-M   'P 1'
#
loop_
_entity.id
_entity.type
_entity.pdbx_description
1 polymer ?
#
loop_
_entity_poly.entity_id
_entity_poly.type
_entity_poly.pdbx_seq_one_letter_code
_entity_poly.pdbx_strand_id
1 'polypeptide(L)' 'MTQQFQYKVVLIGDSSVGKSSLLKRFADDSFEETYLATIGVDFKFK' A
#
# COMPACT_ATOMS: atom_id res chain seq x y z
N MET A 1 -3.66 -0.45 31.26
CA MET A 1 -3.03 0.45 30.26
C MET A 1 -2.40 -0.42 29.18
N THR A 2 -3.06 -0.56 28.04
CA THR A 2 -2.48 -1.24 26.87
C THR A 2 -1.64 -0.25 26.08
N GLN A 3 -0.36 -0.58 25.83
CA GLN A 3 0.47 0.23 24.92
C GLN A 3 -0.05 0.07 23.49
N GLN A 4 -0.15 1.20 22.78
CA GLN A 4 -0.54 1.24 21.37
C GLN A 4 0.73 1.40 20.54
N PHE A 5 1.07 0.38 19.75
CA PHE A 5 2.26 0.39 18.90
C PHE A 5 1.89 0.90 17.50
N GLN A 6 2.76 1.74 16.93
CA GLN A 6 2.65 2.20 15.55
C GLN A 6 3.85 1.70 14.75
N TYR A 7 3.59 1.23 13.54
CA TYR A 7 4.61 0.67 12.65
C TYR A 7 4.61 1.42 11.32
N LYS A 8 5.81 1.68 10.78
CA LYS A 8 6.00 2.22 9.43
C LYS A 8 6.45 1.10 8.50
N VAL A 9 5.68 0.84 7.46
CA VAL A 9 5.97 -0.19 6.46
C VAL A 9 6.23 0.49 5.11
N VAL A 10 7.24 0.02 4.38
CA VAL A 10 7.59 0.51 3.04
C VAL A 10 7.65 -0.68 2.08
N LEU A 11 6.93 -0.60 0.97
CA LEU A 11 6.97 -1.61 -0.09
C LEU A 11 8.00 -1.21 -1.14
N ILE A 12 8.92 -2.11 -1.47
CA ILE A 12 9.99 -1.92 -2.47
C ILE A 12 9.89 -2.94 -3.60
N GLY A 13 10.50 -2.62 -4.75
CA GLY A 13 10.52 -3.48 -5.94
C GLY A 13 10.32 -2.69 -7.23
N ASP A 14 10.52 -3.34 -8.37
CA ASP A 14 10.48 -2.71 -9.70
C ASP A 14 9.10 -2.11 -10.04
N SER A 15 9.05 -1.25 -11.06
CA SER A 15 7.78 -0.74 -11.57
C SER A 15 6.86 -1.89 -11.98
N SER A 16 5.55 -1.72 -11.84
CA SER A 16 4.51 -2.70 -12.23
C SER A 16 4.48 -4.06 -11.49
N VAL A 17 5.33 -4.32 -10.48
CA VAL A 17 5.28 -5.58 -9.69
C VAL A 17 4.08 -5.70 -8.73
N GLY A 18 3.13 -4.76 -8.75
CA GLY A 18 1.89 -4.84 -7.97
C GLY A 18 1.93 -4.22 -6.56
N LYS A 19 2.95 -3.43 -6.22
CA LYS A 19 3.08 -2.77 -4.90
C LYS A 19 1.82 -1.99 -4.49
N SER A 20 1.29 -1.18 -5.41
CA SER A 20 0.10 -0.35 -5.18
C SER A 20 -1.16 -1.19 -5.05
N SER A 21 -1.30 -2.25 -5.85
CA SER A 21 -2.41 -3.20 -5.75
C SER A 21 -2.41 -3.94 -4.40
N LEU A 22 -1.23 -4.32 -3.90
CA LEU A 22 -1.09 -4.95 -2.58
C LEU A 22 -1.48 -3.97 -1.45
N LEU A 23 -1.01 -2.72 -1.53
CA LEU A 23 -1.34 -1.69 -0.54
C LEU A 23 -2.86 -1.43 -0.50
N LYS A 24 -3.51 -1.25 -1.67
CA LYS A 24 -4.96 -1.04 -1.77
C LYS A 24 -5.75 -2.25 -1.25
N ARG A 25 -5.32 -3.48 -1.59
CA ARG A 25 -5.97 -4.69 -1.05
C ARG A 25 -5.84 -4.77 0.47
N PHE A 26 -4.69 -4.44 1.04
CA PHE A 26 -4.50 -4.50 2.49
C PHE A 26 -5.28 -3.40 3.24
N ALA A 27 -5.27 -2.17 2.73
CA ALA A 27 -5.89 -1.02 3.39
C ALA A 27 -7.41 -0.96 3.15
N ASP A 28 -7.85 -1.19 1.92
CA ASP A 28 -9.21 -0.91 1.45
C ASP A 28 -9.99 -2.18 1.03
N ASP A 29 -9.38 -3.37 1.10
CA ASP A 29 -9.92 -4.65 0.57
C ASP A 29 -10.43 -4.60 -0.88
N SER A 30 -9.80 -3.75 -1.70
CA SER A 30 -10.18 -3.53 -3.10
C SER A 30 -9.06 -3.94 -4.06
N PHE A 31 -9.44 -4.22 -5.31
CA PHE A 31 -8.52 -4.45 -6.41
C PHE A 31 -9.05 -3.79 -7.69
N GLU A 32 -8.19 -3.05 -8.38
CA GLU A 32 -8.49 -2.43 -9.66
C GLU A 32 -7.73 -3.19 -10.76
N GLU A 33 -8.45 -3.67 -11.79
CA GLU A 33 -7.84 -4.35 -12.94
C GLU A 33 -7.09 -3.39 -13.87
N THR A 34 -7.44 -2.10 -13.84
CA THR A 34 -6.75 -1.08 -14.62
C THR A 34 -5.47 -0.66 -13.92
N TYR A 35 -4.33 -0.84 -14.59
CA TYR A 35 -3.05 -0.38 -14.08
C TYR A 35 -2.92 1.14 -14.22
N LEU A 36 -2.95 1.83 -13.08
CA LEU A 36 -2.51 3.22 -12.99
C LEU A 36 -1.15 3.24 -12.30
N ALA A 37 -0.12 3.68 -13.03
CA ALA A 37 1.22 3.82 -12.47
C ALA A 37 1.19 4.83 -11.31
N THR A 38 1.78 4.46 -10.18
CA THR A 38 1.94 5.39 -9.07
C THR A 38 2.90 6.50 -9.48
N ILE A 39 2.41 7.74 -9.44
CA ILE A 39 3.24 8.94 -9.60
C ILE A 39 3.78 9.31 -8.22
N GLY A 40 5.09 9.19 -8.03
CA GLY A 40 5.72 9.50 -6.75
C GLY A 40 5.49 8.43 -5.69
N VAL A 41 5.01 8.84 -4.50
CA VAL A 41 4.81 7.96 -3.34
C VAL A 41 3.35 8.04 -2.89
N ASP A 42 2.76 6.87 -2.61
CA ASP A 42 1.40 6.75 -2.07
C ASP A 42 1.44 6.24 -0.62
N PHE A 43 0.54 6.76 0.22
CA PHE A 43 0.47 6.45 1.66
C PHE A 43 -0.97 6.11 2.06
N LYS A 44 -1.12 5.00 2.78
CA LYS A 44 -2.38 4.58 3.40
C LYS A 44 -2.18 4.40 4.90
N PHE A 45 -3.13 4.90 5.69
CA PHE A 45 -3.18 4.74 7.14
C PHE A 45 -4.19 3.65 7.49
N LYS A 46 -3.82 2.76 8.40
CA LYS A 46 -4.70 1.74 8.99
C LYS A 46 -4.42 1.65 10.48
#